data_AF-A0A257S0J3-F1
#
_entry.id   AF-A0A257S0J3-F1
#
_cell.length_a   1.000
_cell.length_b   1.000
_cell.length_c   1.000
_cell.angle_alpha   90.00
_cell.angle_beta   90.00
_cell.angle_gamma   90.00
#
_symmetry.space_group_name_H-M   'P 1'
#
loop_
_entity.id
_entity.type
_entity.pdbx_description
1 polymer ?
#
loop_
_entity_poly.entity_id
_entity_poly.type
_entity_poly.pdbx_seq_one_letter_code
_entity_poly.pdbx_strand_id
1 'polypeptide(L)'
;MLGRTFQWDTTPPAEYRITDSSVTGAPANGVRFLLYQVDTATGKPSLPLQTTGYLDLTDASTAQANVLQLLLKVGSQTAANYTITEVKTTTSLSLTAAGYVANVVSGGATVHFTLSHMLALADSSLSTNYQASDGSATVSLVSSISGSGGTPTLTMDWTVTKGGSVEIVGTSTDSAINVQFKVNGATIATVVGTPLSLTVTPPTAPVAALGTMLDGFLAIYYNLSLVFVPSFLVFG
;
A
#
# COMPACT_ATOMS: atom_id res chain seq x y z
N MET A 1 5.04 23.23 12.96
CA MET A 1 3.60 23.24 13.26
C MET A 1 3.22 22.12 14.25
N LEU A 2 4.13 21.73 15.15
CA LEU A 2 3.93 20.55 16.00
C LEU A 2 2.88 20.82 17.10
N GLY A 3 2.16 19.78 17.51
CA GLY A 3 1.09 19.89 18.52
C GLY A 3 -0.14 20.65 18.05
N ARG A 4 -0.32 20.82 16.74
CA ARG A 4 -1.44 21.59 16.18
C ARG A 4 -2.53 20.70 15.59
N THR A 5 -3.76 21.16 15.75
CA THR A 5 -4.96 20.56 15.16
C THR A 5 -5.42 21.38 13.97
N PHE A 6 -5.51 20.74 12.81
CA PHE A 6 -6.10 21.28 11.58
C PHE A 6 -7.58 20.92 11.52
N GLN A 7 -8.39 21.89 11.13
CA GLN A 7 -9.83 21.83 11.04
C GLN A 7 -10.24 22.29 9.64
N TRP A 8 -11.38 21.83 9.16
CA TRP A 8 -11.89 22.26 7.87
C TRP A 8 -12.37 23.71 7.97
N ASP A 9 -11.69 24.62 7.26
CA ASP A 9 -12.12 26.00 7.08
C ASP A 9 -13.13 26.06 5.94
N THR A 10 -14.35 26.50 6.23
CA THR A 10 -15.42 26.64 5.23
C THR A 10 -15.29 27.91 4.41
N THR A 11 -14.37 28.82 4.79
CA THR A 11 -14.11 30.07 4.08
C THR A 11 -13.41 29.78 2.76
N PRO A 12 -13.93 30.23 1.61
CA PRO A 12 -13.28 30.01 0.32
C PRO A 12 -11.85 30.58 0.25
N PRO A 13 -10.86 29.84 -0.29
CA PRO A 13 -10.94 28.43 -0.70
C PRO A 13 -11.00 27.52 0.52
N ALA A 14 -12.02 26.64 0.56
CA ALA A 14 -12.23 25.74 1.68
C ALA A 14 -11.12 24.69 1.76
N GLU A 15 -10.41 24.66 2.89
CA GLU A 15 -9.24 23.80 3.10
C GLU A 15 -8.98 23.56 4.59
N TYR A 16 -8.08 22.63 4.90
CA TYR A 16 -7.68 22.39 6.29
C TYR A 16 -6.73 23.49 6.80
N ARG A 17 -7.12 24.17 7.89
CA ARG A 17 -6.33 25.21 8.55
C ARG A 17 -6.41 25.10 10.06
N ILE A 18 -5.50 25.79 10.74
CA ILE A 18 -5.63 26.02 12.18
C ILE A 18 -6.61 27.19 12.35
N THR A 19 -7.90 26.89 12.51
CA THR A 19 -8.96 27.90 12.71
C THR A 19 -9.19 28.22 14.18
N ASP A 20 -8.97 27.25 15.08
CA ASP A 20 -9.00 27.44 16.53
C ASP A 20 -7.76 26.80 17.18
N SER A 21 -6.93 27.65 17.79
CA SER A 21 -5.68 27.26 18.44
C SER A 21 -5.85 26.67 19.84
N SER A 22 -7.07 26.74 20.40
CA SER A 22 -7.42 26.17 21.70
C SER A 22 -7.74 24.67 21.64
N VAL A 23 -7.93 24.12 20.43
CA VAL A 23 -8.18 22.69 20.23
C VAL A 23 -6.92 21.88 20.55
N THR A 24 -6.98 21.16 21.67
CA THR A 24 -5.87 20.35 22.21
C THR A 24 -5.98 18.88 21.79
N GLY A 25 -4.95 18.09 22.15
CA GLY A 25 -4.93 16.64 21.97
C GLY A 25 -4.14 16.13 20.77
N ALA A 26 -3.65 17.02 19.89
CA ALA A 26 -2.70 16.67 18.86
C ALA A 26 -1.37 16.16 19.46
N PRO A 27 -0.67 15.22 18.80
CA PRO A 27 0.64 14.74 19.25
C PRO A 27 1.66 15.88 19.37
N ALA A 28 2.44 15.90 20.45
CA ALA A 28 3.39 16.98 20.72
C ALA A 28 4.46 17.14 19.62
N ASN A 29 4.84 16.04 19.01
CA ASN A 29 5.77 15.89 17.89
C ASN A 29 5.03 15.59 16.56
N GLY A 30 3.80 16.06 16.42
CA GLY A 30 2.99 15.74 15.24
C GLY A 30 1.91 16.77 14.95
N VAL A 31 0.95 16.36 14.13
CA VAL A 31 -0.24 17.14 13.78
C VAL A 31 -1.48 16.25 13.85
N ARG A 32 -2.62 16.87 14.11
CA ARG A 32 -3.95 16.24 14.05
C ARG A 32 -4.77 16.89 12.97
N PHE A 33 -5.54 16.11 12.21
CA PHE A 33 -6.61 16.59 11.35
C PHE A 33 -7.94 16.09 11.90
N LEU A 34 -8.88 16.99 12.18
CA LEU A 34 -10.24 16.57 12.51
C LEU A 34 -10.93 16.05 11.25
N LEU A 35 -11.64 14.93 11.36
CA LEU A 35 -12.40 14.35 10.26
C LEU A 35 -13.87 14.70 10.42
N TYR A 36 -14.54 14.90 9.30
CA TYR A 36 -15.92 15.33 9.26
C TYR A 36 -16.78 14.37 8.45
N GLN A 37 -18.09 14.38 8.71
CA GLN A 37 -19.04 13.72 7.83
C GLN A 37 -18.95 14.34 6.43
N VAL A 38 -18.93 13.48 5.42
CA VAL A 38 -18.80 13.89 4.00
C VAL A 38 -20.17 13.86 3.34
N ASP A 39 -20.49 14.91 2.60
CA ASP A 39 -21.61 14.92 1.67
C ASP A 39 -21.22 14.10 0.43
N THR A 40 -21.93 12.99 0.22
CA THR A 40 -21.64 12.04 -0.86
C THR A 40 -21.85 12.63 -2.25
N ALA A 41 -22.65 13.69 -2.39
CA ALA A 41 -22.87 14.35 -3.69
C ALA A 41 -21.68 15.25 -4.08
N THR A 42 -20.99 15.85 -3.10
CA THR A 42 -19.95 16.85 -3.35
C THR A 42 -18.53 16.38 -3.00
N GLY A 43 -18.40 15.30 -2.22
CA GLY A 43 -17.13 14.81 -1.71
C GLY A 43 -16.47 15.73 -0.67
N LYS A 44 -17.20 16.73 -0.17
CA LYS A 44 -16.71 17.71 0.82
C LYS A 44 -17.36 17.47 2.18
N PRO A 45 -16.77 18.00 3.28
CA PRO A 45 -17.44 18.01 4.58
C PRO A 45 -18.84 18.62 4.51
N SER A 46 -19.83 17.92 5.06
CA SER A 46 -21.21 18.39 5.16
C SER A 46 -21.30 19.61 6.07
N LEU A 47 -22.20 20.54 5.74
CA LEU A 47 -22.50 21.70 6.58
C LEU A 47 -23.88 21.51 7.23
N PRO A 48 -24.04 21.78 8.55
CA PRO A 48 -23.00 22.18 9.50
C PRO A 48 -21.96 21.06 9.74
N LEU A 49 -20.72 21.46 10.04
CA LEU A 49 -19.63 20.52 10.27
C LEU A 49 -19.95 19.59 11.45
N GLN A 50 -19.89 18.28 11.20
CA GLN A 50 -20.00 17.25 12.23
C GLN A 50 -18.72 16.43 12.27
N THR A 51 -17.97 16.54 13.36
CA THR A 51 -16.73 15.78 13.54
C THR A 51 -17.04 14.30 13.74
N THR A 52 -16.44 13.45 12.91
CA THR A 52 -16.60 11.99 12.96
C THR A 52 -15.37 11.30 13.54
N GLY A 53 -14.25 12.00 13.68
CA GLY A 53 -13.01 11.41 14.17
C GLY A 53 -11.81 12.32 13.98
N TYR A 54 -10.61 11.73 13.94
CA TYR A 54 -9.38 12.45 13.66
C TYR A 54 -8.30 11.54 13.08
N LEU A 55 -7.37 12.15 12.35
CA LEU A 55 -6.11 11.55 11.89
C LEU A 55 -4.95 12.23 12.61
N ASP A 56 -4.16 11.45 13.34
CA ASP A 56 -2.90 11.87 13.92
C ASP A 56 -1.73 11.38 13.07
N LEU A 57 -0.81 12.30 12.80
CA LEU A 57 0.47 12.04 12.14
C LEU A 57 1.57 12.44 13.12
N THR A 58 2.33 11.47 13.61
CA THR A 58 3.34 11.66 14.65
C THR A 58 4.73 11.36 14.11
N ASP A 59 5.65 12.31 14.23
CA ASP A 59 7.04 12.13 13.85
C ASP A 59 7.80 11.38 14.96
N ALA A 60 8.17 10.13 14.70
CA ALA A 60 8.96 9.29 15.59
C ALA A 60 10.39 9.08 15.05
N SER A 61 10.86 9.98 14.19
CA SER A 61 12.15 9.88 13.51
C SER A 61 13.31 9.85 14.51
N THR A 62 14.37 9.18 14.09
CA THR A 62 15.65 9.08 14.80
C THR A 62 16.77 9.61 13.92
N ALA A 63 18.00 9.65 14.42
CA ALA A 63 19.15 10.00 13.59
C ALA A 63 19.42 9.00 12.45
N GLN A 64 18.86 7.78 12.52
CA GLN A 64 19.09 6.70 11.57
C GLN A 64 17.92 6.45 10.62
N ALA A 65 16.73 6.98 10.92
CA ALA A 65 15.51 6.66 10.19
C ALA A 65 14.48 7.78 10.28
N ASN A 66 13.81 8.06 9.16
CA ASN A 66 12.59 8.86 9.17
C ASN A 66 11.42 7.93 9.52
N VAL A 67 10.63 8.27 10.54
CA VAL A 67 9.54 7.42 11.03
C VAL A 67 8.29 8.26 11.20
N LEU A 68 7.22 7.88 10.50
CA LEU A 68 5.90 8.49 10.62
C LEU A 68 4.92 7.47 11.20
N GLN A 69 4.38 7.76 12.37
CA GLN A 69 3.29 6.97 12.95
C GLN A 69 1.95 7.60 12.59
N LEU A 70 1.02 6.76 12.14
CA LEU A 70 -0.33 7.14 11.79
C LEU A 70 -1.33 6.52 12.76
N LEU A 71 -2.23 7.33 13.30
CA LEU A 71 -3.39 6.87 14.06
C LEU A 71 -4.65 7.52 13.48
N LEU A 72 -5.57 6.70 12.99
CA LEU A 72 -6.87 7.12 12.50
C LEU A 72 -7.96 6.67 13.47
N LYS A 73 -8.70 7.62 14.02
CA LYS A 73 -9.87 7.37 14.86
C LYS A 73 -11.14 7.77 14.12
N VAL A 74 -12.17 6.93 14.24
CA VAL A 74 -13.55 7.21 13.83
C VAL A 74 -14.45 6.91 15.01
N GLY A 75 -15.10 7.94 15.55
CA GLY A 75 -15.72 7.90 16.88
C GLY A 75 -14.69 7.48 17.95
N SER A 76 -15.06 6.49 18.76
CA SER A 76 -14.16 5.89 19.75
C SER A 76 -13.26 4.78 19.19
N GLN A 77 -13.47 4.34 17.95
CA GLN A 77 -12.78 3.19 17.35
C GLN A 77 -11.51 3.62 16.63
N THR A 78 -10.52 2.72 16.57
CA THR A 78 -9.30 2.92 15.78
C THR A 78 -9.47 2.25 14.41
N ALA A 79 -9.58 3.06 13.36
CA ALA A 79 -9.77 2.61 11.99
C ALA A 79 -8.44 2.32 11.28
N ALA A 80 -7.32 2.92 11.71
CA ALA A 80 -5.99 2.53 11.25
C ALA A 80 -4.95 2.87 12.31
N ASN A 81 -3.94 2.02 12.44
CA ASN A 81 -2.75 2.29 13.21
C ASN A 81 -1.57 1.58 12.54
N TYR A 82 -0.66 2.35 11.96
CA TYR A 82 0.51 1.80 11.31
C TYR A 82 1.67 2.79 11.33
N THR A 83 2.87 2.26 11.17
CA THR A 83 4.11 3.02 11.12
C THR A 83 4.72 2.91 9.74
N ILE A 84 5.13 4.04 9.18
CA ILE A 84 5.97 4.12 7.99
C ILE A 84 7.40 4.40 8.45
N THR A 85 8.36 3.68 7.90
CA THR A 85 9.78 3.89 8.21
C THR A 85 10.59 3.92 6.92
N GLU A 86 11.38 4.97 6.76
CA GLU A 86 12.37 5.13 5.71
C GLU A 86 13.76 5.08 6.34
N VAL A 87 14.61 4.20 5.82
CA VAL A 87 16.04 4.14 6.14
C VAL A 87 16.82 4.33 4.86
N LYS A 88 17.65 5.37 4.82
CA LYS A 88 18.49 5.70 3.67
C LYS A 88 19.96 5.58 4.07
N THR A 89 20.72 4.88 3.24
CA THR A 89 22.18 4.82 3.33
C THR A 89 22.80 5.38 2.07
N THR A 90 24.13 5.34 1.95
CA THR A 90 24.83 5.75 0.73
C THR A 90 24.60 4.80 -0.45
N THR A 91 24.23 3.54 -0.19
CA THR A 91 24.11 2.49 -1.21
C THR A 91 22.73 1.83 -1.25
N SER A 92 21.82 2.20 -0.34
CA SER A 92 20.49 1.59 -0.26
C SER A 92 19.42 2.55 0.25
N LEU A 93 18.18 2.22 -0.09
CA LEU A 93 16.96 2.82 0.45
C LEU A 93 16.02 1.70 0.86
N SER A 94 15.52 1.74 2.09
CA SER A 94 14.49 0.85 2.61
C SER A 94 13.28 1.66 3.02
N LEU A 95 12.10 1.32 2.50
CA LEU A 95 10.82 1.87 2.91
C LEU A 95 9.97 0.74 3.46
N THR A 96 9.42 0.90 4.65
CA THR A 96 8.49 -0.08 5.24
C THR A 96 7.23 0.60 5.72
N ALA A 97 6.11 -0.12 5.69
CA ALA A 97 4.87 0.25 6.35
C ALA A 97 4.27 -0.98 7.03
N ALA A 98 3.98 -0.90 8.33
CA ALA A 98 3.45 -2.04 9.07
C ALA A 98 2.44 -1.62 10.13
N GLY A 99 1.36 -2.39 10.25
CA GLY A 99 0.29 -2.14 11.21
C GLY A 99 -1.02 -2.75 10.74
N TYR A 100 -2.12 -2.02 10.91
CA TYR A 100 -3.44 -2.48 10.49
C TYR A 100 -4.37 -1.36 10.06
N VAL A 101 -5.39 -1.76 9.30
CA VAL A 101 -6.60 -0.99 8.98
C VAL A 101 -7.81 -1.82 9.38
N ALA A 102 -8.77 -1.20 10.05
CA ALA A 102 -9.98 -1.85 10.54
C ALA A 102 -11.22 -1.21 9.90
N ASN A 103 -12.14 -2.05 9.45
CA ASN A 103 -13.49 -1.60 9.17
C ASN A 103 -14.21 -1.38 10.50
N VAL A 104 -14.47 -0.11 10.82
CA VAL A 104 -15.05 0.31 12.11
C VAL A 104 -16.59 0.16 12.18
N VAL A 105 -17.23 -0.38 11.14
CA VAL A 105 -18.64 -0.80 11.20
C VAL A 105 -18.74 -2.09 12.04
N SER A 106 -19.87 -2.29 12.73
CA SER A 106 -20.12 -3.50 13.54
C SER A 106 -19.89 -4.78 12.74
N GLY A 107 -19.00 -5.66 13.22
CA GLY A 107 -18.62 -6.90 12.55
C GLY A 107 -17.62 -6.72 11.40
N GLY A 108 -17.04 -5.53 11.24
CA GLY A 108 -16.01 -5.25 10.25
C GLY A 108 -14.71 -6.01 10.50
N ALA A 109 -14.03 -6.39 9.43
CA ALA A 109 -12.74 -7.07 9.48
C ALA A 109 -11.59 -6.10 9.77
N THR A 110 -10.55 -6.60 10.44
CA THR A 110 -9.27 -5.90 10.61
C THR A 110 -8.23 -6.56 9.74
N VAL A 111 -7.64 -5.79 8.84
CA VAL A 111 -6.55 -6.24 7.97
C VAL A 111 -5.23 -5.78 8.59
N HIS A 112 -4.42 -6.74 9.03
CA HIS A 112 -3.02 -6.53 9.39
C HIS A 112 -2.17 -6.60 8.13
N PHE A 113 -1.15 -5.73 8.03
CA PHE A 113 -0.27 -5.74 6.88
C PHE A 113 1.17 -5.36 7.21
N THR A 114 2.07 -5.80 6.33
CA THR A 114 3.46 -5.36 6.24
C THR A 114 3.79 -5.10 4.78
N LEU A 115 4.43 -3.98 4.50
CA LEU A 115 5.02 -3.64 3.21
C LEU A 115 6.49 -3.32 3.44
N SER A 116 7.35 -3.81 2.57
CA SER A 116 8.75 -3.39 2.49
C SER A 116 9.19 -3.26 1.04
N HIS A 117 9.82 -2.13 0.73
CA HIS A 117 10.62 -1.94 -0.48
C HIS A 117 12.07 -1.78 -0.08
N MET A 118 12.97 -2.46 -0.78
CA MET A 118 14.41 -2.30 -0.61
C MET A 118 15.07 -2.12 -1.97
N LEU A 119 15.65 -0.94 -2.16
CA LEU A 119 16.48 -0.58 -3.30
C LEU A 119 17.94 -0.74 -2.91
N ALA A 120 18.70 -1.53 -3.67
CA ALA A 120 20.16 -1.60 -3.59
C ALA A 120 20.76 -0.96 -4.84
N LEU A 121 21.49 0.14 -4.66
CA LEU A 121 22.01 0.96 -5.75
C LEU A 121 23.20 0.28 -6.47
N ALA A 122 24.05 -0.40 -5.71
CA ALA A 122 25.22 -1.10 -6.28
C ALA A 122 24.80 -2.22 -7.24
N ASP A 123 23.77 -2.97 -6.87
CA ASP A 123 23.26 -4.10 -7.66
C ASP A 123 22.15 -3.68 -8.65
N SER A 124 21.76 -2.39 -8.65
CA SER A 124 20.61 -1.87 -9.37
C SER A 124 19.38 -2.77 -9.20
N SER A 125 19.08 -3.10 -7.94
CA SER A 125 18.01 -4.03 -7.59
C SER A 125 16.94 -3.39 -6.72
N LEU A 126 15.70 -3.81 -6.91
CA LEU A 126 14.56 -3.43 -6.10
C LEU A 126 13.83 -4.70 -5.69
N SER A 127 13.60 -4.88 -4.39
CA SER A 127 12.71 -5.92 -3.86
C SER A 127 11.48 -5.30 -3.21
N THR A 128 10.35 -5.97 -3.36
CA THR A 128 9.08 -5.63 -2.74
C THR A 128 8.53 -6.86 -2.03
N ASN A 129 8.12 -6.70 -0.79
CA ASN A 129 7.39 -7.71 -0.03
C ASN A 129 6.17 -7.04 0.59
N TYR A 130 5.00 -7.52 0.23
CA TYR A 130 3.73 -7.11 0.82
C TYR A 130 3.03 -8.34 1.37
N GLN A 131 2.58 -8.26 2.61
CA GLN A 131 1.70 -9.25 3.21
C GLN A 131 0.53 -8.55 3.87
N ALA A 132 -0.67 -9.09 3.70
CA ALA A 132 -1.86 -8.62 4.39
C ALA A 132 -2.79 -9.78 4.75
N SER A 133 -3.47 -9.70 5.88
CA SER A 133 -4.42 -10.71 6.31
C SER A 133 -5.48 -10.15 7.25
N ASP A 134 -6.70 -10.68 7.14
CA ASP A 134 -7.79 -10.47 8.09
C ASP A 134 -8.09 -11.71 8.97
N GLY A 135 -7.20 -12.71 8.94
CA GLY A 135 -7.38 -14.01 9.60
C GLY A 135 -8.23 -15.01 8.81
N SER A 136 -9.04 -14.57 7.86
CA SER A 136 -9.85 -15.43 6.97
C SER A 136 -9.25 -15.56 5.56
N ALA A 137 -8.54 -14.51 5.14
CA ALA A 137 -7.82 -14.44 3.89
C ALA A 137 -6.41 -13.88 4.10
N THR A 138 -5.50 -14.25 3.19
CA THR A 138 -4.14 -13.69 3.13
C THR A 138 -3.82 -13.25 1.70
N VAL A 139 -3.04 -12.19 1.59
CA VAL A 139 -2.39 -11.73 0.36
C VAL A 139 -0.89 -11.68 0.66
N SER A 140 -0.07 -12.23 -0.23
CA SER A 140 1.38 -12.16 -0.19
C SER A 140 1.87 -11.79 -1.59
N LEU A 141 2.59 -10.68 -1.72
CA LEU A 141 3.23 -10.26 -2.97
C LEU A 141 4.71 -10.12 -2.70
N VAL A 142 5.50 -11.04 -3.25
CA VAL A 142 6.95 -10.94 -3.24
C VAL A 142 7.39 -10.73 -4.68
N SER A 143 8.16 -9.67 -4.92
CA SER A 143 8.78 -9.45 -6.22
C SER A 143 10.17 -8.86 -6.05
N SER A 144 11.04 -9.13 -7.01
CA SER A 144 12.31 -8.43 -7.10
C SER A 144 12.69 -8.21 -8.55
N ILE A 145 13.32 -7.08 -8.83
CA ILE A 145 14.05 -6.85 -10.06
C ILE A 145 15.52 -6.69 -9.70
N SER A 146 16.40 -7.35 -10.43
CA SER A 146 17.85 -7.23 -10.26
C SER A 146 18.52 -7.11 -11.61
N GLY A 147 19.49 -6.22 -11.74
CA GLY A 147 20.27 -6.08 -12.96
C GLY A 147 21.52 -5.23 -12.79
N SER A 148 22.63 -5.83 -12.36
CA SER A 148 23.96 -5.22 -12.49
C SER A 148 24.72 -5.89 -13.63
N GLY A 149 25.03 -5.14 -14.69
CA GLY A 149 25.92 -5.60 -15.78
C GLY A 149 25.39 -6.73 -16.67
N GLY A 150 24.07 -7.00 -16.66
CA GLY A 150 23.40 -8.00 -17.49
C GLY A 150 21.92 -7.67 -17.72
N THR A 151 21.18 -8.59 -18.33
CA THR A 151 19.73 -8.44 -18.55
C THR A 151 18.98 -8.38 -17.22
N PRO A 152 18.18 -7.33 -16.95
CA PRO A 152 17.40 -7.26 -15.73
C PRO A 152 16.40 -8.41 -15.67
N THR A 153 16.30 -9.04 -14.51
CA THR A 153 15.35 -10.14 -14.25
C THR A 153 14.36 -9.71 -13.19
N LEU A 154 13.08 -9.71 -13.55
CA LEU A 154 11.96 -9.65 -12.61
C LEU A 154 11.67 -11.07 -12.12
N THR A 155 11.57 -11.23 -10.82
CA THR A 155 11.00 -12.42 -10.16
C THR A 155 9.71 -12.02 -9.45
N MET A 156 8.74 -12.93 -9.43
CA MET A 156 7.44 -12.70 -8.82
C MET A 156 6.95 -14.00 -8.18
N ASP A 157 6.44 -13.88 -6.96
CA ASP A 157 5.75 -14.90 -6.18
C ASP A 157 4.59 -14.21 -5.46
N TRP A 158 3.42 -14.28 -6.06
CA TRP A 158 2.21 -13.61 -5.62
C TRP A 158 1.16 -14.64 -5.27
N THR A 159 0.66 -14.61 -4.05
CA THR A 159 -0.30 -15.58 -3.53
C THR A 159 -1.47 -14.87 -2.85
N VAL A 160 -2.68 -15.36 -3.13
CA VAL A 160 -3.89 -15.03 -2.38
C VAL A 160 -4.47 -16.33 -1.82
N THR A 161 -4.80 -16.35 -0.53
CA THR A 161 -5.44 -17.49 0.13
C THR A 161 -6.76 -17.10 0.75
N LYS A 162 -7.83 -17.84 0.45
CA LYS A 162 -9.14 -17.74 1.11
C LYS A 162 -9.92 -19.05 0.92
N GLY A 163 -9.86 -19.97 1.88
CA GLY A 163 -10.44 -21.32 1.74
C GLY A 163 -9.80 -22.20 0.65
N GLY A 164 -8.75 -21.69 -0.02
CA GLY A 164 -7.97 -22.26 -1.11
C GLY A 164 -6.93 -21.22 -1.54
N SER A 165 -5.96 -21.58 -2.38
CA SER A 165 -4.89 -20.67 -2.83
C SER A 165 -4.91 -20.41 -4.33
N VAL A 166 -4.51 -19.20 -4.68
CA VAL A 166 -4.26 -18.74 -6.04
C VAL A 166 -2.85 -18.16 -6.03
N GLU A 167 -1.99 -18.62 -6.94
CA GLU A 167 -0.58 -18.23 -6.99
C GLU A 167 -0.19 -17.84 -8.42
N ILE A 168 0.61 -16.77 -8.54
CA ILE A 168 1.33 -16.40 -9.75
C ILE A 168 2.80 -16.41 -9.39
N VAL A 169 3.57 -17.28 -10.03
CA VAL A 169 5.02 -17.39 -9.79
C VAL A 169 5.76 -17.42 -11.10
N GLY A 170 6.90 -16.73 -11.17
CA GLY A 170 7.71 -16.79 -12.37
C GLY A 170 8.78 -15.73 -12.46
N THR A 171 9.35 -15.66 -13.66
CA THR A 171 10.37 -14.70 -14.02
C THR A 171 10.09 -14.05 -15.37
N SER A 172 10.59 -12.83 -15.52
CA SER A 172 10.61 -12.10 -16.79
C SER A 172 11.95 -11.42 -16.97
N THR A 173 12.49 -11.48 -18.17
CA THR A 173 13.66 -10.76 -18.63
C THR A 173 13.30 -9.98 -19.90
N ASP A 174 14.28 -9.33 -20.54
CA ASP A 174 14.09 -8.67 -21.85
C ASP A 174 13.80 -9.65 -23.01
N SER A 175 14.13 -10.93 -22.81
CA SER A 175 14.20 -11.95 -23.86
C SER A 175 13.42 -13.21 -23.53
N ALA A 176 13.03 -13.40 -22.27
CA ALA A 176 12.29 -14.57 -21.82
C ALA A 176 11.24 -14.21 -20.76
N ILE A 177 10.07 -14.81 -20.89
CA ILE A 177 8.99 -14.81 -19.90
C ILE A 177 8.72 -16.27 -19.54
N ASN A 178 8.60 -16.55 -18.24
CA ASN A 178 8.21 -17.86 -17.72
C ASN A 178 7.39 -17.67 -16.45
N VAL A 179 6.06 -17.70 -16.58
CA VAL A 179 5.12 -17.45 -15.48
C VAL A 179 4.12 -18.59 -15.40
N GLN A 180 3.88 -19.08 -14.18
CA GLN A 180 2.89 -20.09 -13.86
C GLN A 180 1.77 -19.48 -13.04
N PHE A 181 0.55 -19.91 -13.35
CA PHE A 181 -0.65 -19.65 -12.58
C PHE A 181 -1.06 -20.95 -11.93
N LYS A 182 -1.20 -20.95 -10.61
CA LYS A 182 -1.58 -22.14 -9.84
C LYS A 182 -2.84 -21.88 -9.03
N VAL A 183 -3.62 -22.94 -8.86
CA VAL A 183 -4.76 -22.99 -7.94
C VAL A 183 -4.57 -24.19 -7.03
N ASN A 184 -4.58 -23.96 -5.71
CA ASN A 184 -4.33 -24.99 -4.70
C ASN A 184 -3.04 -25.79 -4.98
N GLY A 185 -1.99 -25.11 -5.46
CA GLY A 185 -0.70 -25.69 -5.82
C GLY A 185 -0.63 -26.39 -7.19
N ALA A 186 -1.76 -26.60 -7.87
CA ALA A 186 -1.78 -27.18 -9.21
C ALA A 186 -1.64 -26.10 -10.28
N THR A 187 -0.67 -26.23 -11.18
CA THR A 187 -0.51 -25.32 -12.33
C THR A 187 -1.68 -25.47 -13.29
N ILE A 188 -2.43 -24.39 -13.48
CA ILE A 188 -3.58 -24.31 -14.38
C ILE A 188 -3.25 -23.61 -15.69
N ALA A 189 -2.19 -22.80 -15.71
CA ALA A 189 -1.68 -22.16 -16.91
C ALA A 189 -0.19 -21.83 -16.76
N THR A 190 0.54 -21.90 -17.87
CA THR A 190 1.92 -21.45 -18.00
C THR A 190 2.00 -20.51 -19.18
N VAL A 191 2.60 -19.34 -18.97
CA VAL A 191 2.93 -18.36 -20.00
C VAL A 191 4.43 -18.41 -20.23
N VAL A 192 4.84 -18.74 -21.46
CA VAL A 192 6.25 -18.77 -21.87
C VAL A 192 6.46 -18.00 -23.16
N GLY A 193 7.66 -17.48 -23.37
CA GLY A 193 8.05 -16.89 -24.66
C GLY A 193 8.92 -15.66 -24.48
N THR A 194 8.80 -14.70 -25.39
CA THR A 194 9.48 -13.40 -25.34
C THR A 194 8.45 -12.29 -25.12
N PRO A 195 8.86 -11.06 -24.75
CA PRO A 195 7.93 -9.94 -24.64
C PRO A 195 7.12 -9.63 -25.92
N LEU A 196 7.59 -10.10 -27.09
CA LEU A 196 6.92 -9.91 -28.38
C LEU A 196 6.20 -11.16 -28.89
N SER A 197 6.37 -12.31 -28.25
CA SER A 197 5.75 -13.57 -28.67
C SER A 197 5.53 -14.49 -27.47
N LEU A 198 4.29 -14.57 -27.01
CA LEU A 198 3.89 -15.35 -25.85
C LEU A 198 3.06 -16.57 -26.26
N THR A 199 3.25 -17.67 -25.53
CA THR A 199 2.47 -18.90 -25.62
C THR A 199 1.87 -19.23 -24.26
N VAL A 200 0.59 -19.60 -24.22
CA VAL A 200 -0.14 -19.99 -23.01
C VAL A 200 -0.50 -21.47 -23.07
N THR A 201 -0.20 -22.23 -22.02
CA THR A 201 -0.48 -23.68 -21.94
C THR A 201 -1.18 -24.04 -20.63
N PRO A 202 -2.33 -24.76 -20.64
CA PRO A 202 -3.13 -25.11 -21.81
C PRO A 202 -3.73 -23.84 -22.47
N PRO A 203 -3.91 -23.83 -23.80
CA PRO A 203 -4.42 -22.66 -24.53
C PRO A 203 -5.87 -22.30 -24.16
N THR A 204 -6.57 -23.17 -23.43
CA THR A 204 -7.96 -23.00 -22.96
C THR A 204 -8.08 -22.79 -21.45
N ALA A 205 -6.98 -22.50 -20.73
CA ALA A 205 -7.12 -22.00 -19.35
C ALA A 205 -8.15 -20.85 -19.37
N PRO A 206 -9.10 -20.77 -18.41
CA PRO A 206 -10.21 -19.84 -18.52
C PRO A 206 -9.68 -18.40 -18.53
N VAL A 207 -9.50 -17.86 -19.74
CA VAL A 207 -8.84 -16.59 -20.01
C VAL A 207 -9.58 -15.45 -19.32
N ALA A 208 -10.88 -15.60 -19.11
CA ALA A 208 -11.70 -14.68 -18.34
C ALA A 208 -11.32 -14.64 -16.85
N ALA A 209 -11.04 -15.80 -16.23
CA ALA A 209 -10.59 -15.86 -14.84
C ALA A 209 -9.18 -15.27 -14.70
N LEU A 210 -8.25 -15.62 -15.61
CA LEU A 210 -6.91 -15.01 -15.66
C LEU A 210 -6.95 -13.50 -15.89
N GLY A 211 -7.84 -13.01 -16.76
CA GLY A 211 -8.04 -11.58 -16.99
C GLY A 211 -8.49 -10.85 -15.73
N THR A 212 -9.54 -11.35 -15.06
CA THR A 212 -10.00 -10.75 -13.80
C THR A 212 -8.97 -10.82 -12.68
N MET A 213 -8.14 -11.87 -12.65
CA MET A 213 -7.05 -12.00 -11.70
C MET A 213 -5.94 -11.00 -12.01
N LEU A 214 -5.51 -10.90 -13.26
CA LEU A 214 -4.47 -9.96 -13.69
C LEU A 214 -4.91 -8.50 -13.52
N ASP A 215 -6.17 -8.18 -13.82
CA ASP A 215 -6.75 -6.85 -13.56
C ASP A 215 -6.83 -6.55 -12.07
N GLY A 216 -7.18 -7.55 -11.24
CA GLY A 216 -7.12 -7.43 -9.78
C GLY A 216 -5.70 -7.21 -9.26
N PHE A 217 -4.72 -7.93 -9.78
CA PHE A 217 -3.30 -7.80 -9.39
C PHE A 217 -2.69 -6.48 -9.87
N LEU A 218 -2.96 -6.07 -11.12
CA LEU A 218 -2.51 -4.78 -11.64
C LEU A 218 -3.19 -3.64 -10.90
N ALA A 219 -4.48 -3.75 -10.57
CA ALA A 219 -5.14 -2.77 -9.70
C ALA A 219 -4.51 -2.73 -8.31
N ILE A 220 -4.18 -3.87 -7.69
CA ILE A 220 -3.49 -3.89 -6.39
C ILE A 220 -2.08 -3.29 -6.50
N TYR A 221 -1.30 -3.65 -7.52
CA TYR A 221 0.05 -3.10 -7.75
C TYR A 221 0.01 -1.59 -8.08
N TYR A 222 -0.93 -1.14 -8.92
CA TYR A 222 -1.13 0.28 -9.23
C TYR A 222 -1.66 1.06 -8.03
N ASN A 223 -2.56 0.52 -7.22
CA ASN A 223 -3.06 1.21 -6.03
C ASN A 223 -2.02 1.22 -4.90
N LEU A 224 -1.25 0.14 -4.71
CA LEU A 224 -0.13 0.14 -3.77
C LEU A 224 0.95 1.12 -4.24
N SER A 225 1.31 1.13 -5.53
CA SER A 225 2.23 2.13 -6.05
C SER A 225 1.63 3.54 -5.97
N LEU A 226 0.35 3.80 -6.27
CA LEU A 226 -0.26 5.13 -6.13
C LEU A 226 -0.46 5.61 -4.68
N VAL A 227 -0.54 4.71 -3.70
CA VAL A 227 -0.61 5.07 -2.28
C VAL A 227 0.78 5.34 -1.70
N PHE A 228 1.84 4.69 -2.22
CA PHE A 228 3.21 4.81 -1.71
C PHE A 228 4.17 5.63 -2.59
N VAL A 229 3.87 5.86 -3.87
CA VAL A 229 4.64 6.71 -4.82
C VAL A 229 4.49 8.21 -4.53
N PRO A 230 3.35 8.76 -4.06
CA PRO A 230 3.28 10.19 -3.73
C PRO A 230 4.22 10.57 -2.58
N SER A 231 4.62 9.61 -1.74
CA SER A 231 5.65 9.82 -0.71
C SER A 231 7.01 10.19 -1.30
N PHE A 232 7.28 9.83 -2.56
CA PHE A 232 8.56 10.07 -3.25
C PHE A 232 8.70 11.48 -3.85
N LEU A 233 7.63 12.27 -3.90
CA LEU A 233 7.68 13.66 -4.42
C LEU A 233 7.55 14.73 -3.33
N VAL A 234 7.31 14.34 -2.07
CA VAL A 234 7.11 15.30 -0.96
C VAL A 234 8.36 15.44 -0.08
N PHE A 235 9.37 14.56 -0.22
CA PHE A 235 10.62 14.60 0.55
C PHE A 235 11.90 14.51 -0.29
N GLY A 236 11.80 14.78 -1.60
CA GLY A 236 12.95 15.01 -2.49
C GLY A 236 13.22 16.50 -2.71
#